data_AF-A0A2E3PBH3-F1
#
_entry.id   AF-A0A2E3PBH3-F1
#
_cell.length_a   1.000
_cell.length_b   1.000
_cell.length_c   1.000
_cell.angle_alpha   90.00
_cell.angle_beta   90.00
_cell.angle_gamma   90.00
#
_symmetry.space_group_name_H-M   'P 1'
#
loop_
_entity.id
_entity.type
_entity.pdbx_description
1 polymer ?
#
loop_
_entity_poly.entity_id
_entity_poly.type
_entity_poly.pdbx_seq_one_letter_code
_entity_poly.pdbx_strand_id
1 'polypeptide(L)'
;MSDSIKSLIMQLSRAQFQAHPFHLVTPSPWPLLTSFSLLILTMAAAMYFNGVSNGGFLVIIGFITTVSSMALWFRDVVAEGTLLGNHTFAVQKGLNLGVALFIISEVFFFISIFWASKGSEPNQLNYMPGTFMIISTNY
;
A
#
# COMPACT_ATOMS: atom_id res chain seq x y z
N MET A 1 -34.30 -4.46 45.69
CA MET A 1 -33.16 -3.62 46.12
C MET A 1 -31.82 -4.21 45.67
N SER A 2 -31.58 -5.52 45.80
CA SER A 2 -30.37 -6.19 45.30
C SER A 2 -30.20 -6.13 43.77
N ASP A 3 -31.28 -6.27 43.00
CA ASP A 3 -31.20 -6.30 41.53
C ASP A 3 -30.83 -4.96 40.92
N SER A 4 -31.24 -3.86 41.55
CA SER A 4 -30.89 -2.49 41.14
C SER A 4 -29.41 -2.20 41.37
N ILE A 5 -28.83 -2.71 42.47
CA ILE A 5 -27.40 -2.59 42.74
C ILE A 5 -26.60 -3.43 41.74
N LYS A 6 -27.05 -4.65 41.41
CA LYS A 6 -26.41 -5.48 40.38
C LYS A 6 -26.47 -4.84 38.99
N SER A 7 -27.61 -4.26 38.61
CA SER A 7 -27.74 -3.56 37.33
C SER A 7 -26.84 -2.32 37.28
N LEU A 8 -26.72 -1.58 38.40
CA LEU A 8 -25.82 -0.44 38.49
C LEU A 8 -24.35 -0.87 38.34
N ILE A 9 -23.93 -1.91 39.06
CA ILE A 9 -22.57 -2.45 38.97
C ILE A 9 -22.26 -2.93 37.54
N MET A 10 -23.23 -3.58 36.88
CA MET A 10 -23.09 -4.03 35.50
C MET A 10 -23.02 -2.85 34.50
N GLN A 11 -23.75 -1.76 34.75
CA GLN A 11 -23.66 -0.55 33.92
C GLN A 11 -22.33 0.18 34.12
N LEU A 12 -21.86 0.28 35.36
CA LEU A 12 -20.58 0.87 35.71
C LEU A 12 -19.42 0.08 35.08
N SER A 13 -19.48 -1.25 35.11
CA SER A 13 -18.45 -2.08 34.47
C SER A 13 -18.45 -1.92 32.95
N ARG A 14 -19.63 -1.83 32.30
CA ARG A 14 -19.72 -1.58 30.86
C ARG A 14 -19.16 -0.22 30.45
N ALA A 15 -19.33 0.82 31.27
CA ALA A 15 -18.82 2.15 30.97
C ALA A 15 -17.28 2.23 30.94
N GLN A 16 -16.57 1.24 31.48
CA GLN A 16 -15.10 1.15 31.44
C GLN A 16 -14.56 0.58 30.12
N PHE A 17 -15.43 0.00 29.28
CA PHE A 17 -15.03 -0.60 28.00
C PHE A 17 -15.52 0.23 26.82
N GLN A 18 -14.82 0.09 25.70
CA GLN A 18 -15.16 0.79 24.47
C GLN A 18 -16.50 0.28 23.92
N ALA A 19 -17.41 1.21 23.59
CA ALA A 19 -18.75 0.89 23.14
C ALA A 19 -18.84 0.35 21.70
N HIS A 20 -17.76 0.50 20.92
CA HIS A 20 -17.70 0.08 19.52
C HIS A 20 -16.57 -0.92 19.27
N PRO A 21 -16.72 -1.84 18.29
CA PRO A 21 -15.78 -2.93 18.05
C PRO A 21 -14.54 -2.52 17.22
N PHE A 22 -14.29 -1.23 17.00
CA PHE A 22 -13.20 -0.75 16.15
C PHE A 22 -11.96 -0.39 16.97
N HIS A 23 -10.79 -0.71 16.43
CA HIS A 23 -9.50 -0.40 17.05
C HIS A 23 -9.20 1.10 16.96
N LEU A 24 -9.00 1.75 18.10
CA LEU A 24 -8.48 3.11 18.19
C LEU A 24 -6.95 3.04 18.30
N VAL A 25 -6.27 3.27 17.18
CA VAL A 25 -4.81 3.17 17.11
C VAL A 25 -4.18 4.34 17.85
N THR A 26 -3.17 4.05 18.68
CA THR A 26 -2.37 5.10 19.34
C THR A 26 -1.53 5.85 18.31
N PRO A 27 -1.25 7.15 18.51
CA PRO A 27 -0.43 7.91 17.58
C PRO A 27 0.94 7.24 17.40
N SER A 28 1.32 6.96 16.14
CA SER A 28 2.59 6.32 15.80
C SER A 28 3.43 7.21 14.85
N PRO A 29 4.77 7.16 14.94
CA PRO A 29 5.66 7.98 14.11
C PRO A 29 5.89 7.39 12.71
N TRP A 30 5.54 6.12 12.49
CA TRP A 30 5.88 5.36 11.28
C TRP A 30 5.35 5.94 9.96
N PRO A 31 4.11 6.48 9.88
CA PRO A 31 3.63 7.08 8.64
C PRO A 31 4.51 8.26 8.19
N LEU A 32 4.96 9.09 9.14
CA LEU A 32 5.82 10.24 8.85
C LEU A 32 7.23 9.79 8.43
N LEU A 33 7.82 8.84 9.16
CA LEU A 33 9.14 8.30 8.85
C LEU A 33 9.17 7.63 7.47
N THR A 34 8.14 6.85 7.13
CA THR A 34 8.02 6.19 5.83
C THR A 34 7.85 7.21 4.71
N SER A 35 7.09 8.28 4.93
CA SER A 35 6.92 9.36 3.95
C SER A 35 8.24 10.07 3.63
N PHE A 36 9.04 10.41 4.66
CA PHE A 36 10.36 11.01 4.44
C PHE A 36 11.34 10.05 3.78
N SER A 37 11.30 8.76 4.14
CA SER A 37 12.15 7.76 3.52
C SER A 37 11.85 7.60 2.02
N LEU A 38 10.56 7.55 1.64
CA LEU A 38 10.15 7.52 0.24
C LEU A 38 10.52 8.81 -0.52
N LEU A 39 10.44 9.96 0.14
CA LEU A 39 10.91 11.23 -0.44
C LEU A 39 12.42 11.17 -0.75
N ILE A 40 13.23 10.67 0.19
CA ILE A 40 14.67 10.49 -0.02
C ILE A 40 14.92 9.52 -1.19
N LEU A 41 14.20 8.39 -1.23
CA LEU A 41 14.35 7.41 -2.31
C LEU A 41 14.01 7.99 -3.69
N THR A 42 12.92 8.76 -3.80
CA THR A 42 12.51 9.36 -5.08
C THR A 42 13.48 10.45 -5.54
N MET A 43 13.94 11.32 -4.64
CA MET A 43 14.99 12.30 -4.95
C MET A 43 16.31 11.63 -5.36
N ALA A 44 16.71 10.58 -4.63
CA ALA A 44 17.92 9.83 -4.94
C ALA A 44 17.84 9.12 -6.30
N ALA A 45 16.69 8.52 -6.63
CA ALA A 45 16.46 7.90 -7.93
C ALA A 45 16.55 8.93 -9.06
N ALA A 46 15.96 10.12 -8.88
CA ALA A 46 16.08 11.21 -9.85
C ALA A 46 17.55 11.65 -10.02
N MET A 47 18.31 11.81 -8.94
CA MET A 47 19.74 12.13 -9.01
C MET A 47 20.55 11.05 -9.73
N TYR A 48 20.23 9.78 -9.48
CA TYR A 48 20.89 8.64 -10.13
C TYR A 48 20.65 8.64 -11.65
N PHE A 49 19.40 8.81 -12.09
CA PHE A 49 19.07 8.85 -13.53
C PHE A 49 19.64 10.08 -14.25
N ASN A 50 19.84 11.19 -13.54
CA ASN A 50 20.48 12.40 -14.08
C ASN A 50 22.02 12.36 -14.02
N GLY A 51 22.64 11.25 -13.57
CA GLY A 51 24.09 11.08 -13.55
C GLY A 51 24.82 11.95 -12.51
N VAL A 52 24.11 12.43 -11.48
CA VAL A 52 24.72 13.23 -10.40
C VAL A 52 25.66 12.35 -9.57
N SER A 53 26.84 12.87 -9.22
CA SER A 53 27.80 12.17 -8.36
C SER A 53 27.15 11.70 -7.06
N ASN A 54 27.43 10.47 -6.65
CA ASN A 54 26.92 9.82 -5.44
C ASN A 54 25.40 9.52 -5.42
N GLY A 55 24.66 9.73 -6.52
CA GLY A 55 23.23 9.41 -6.59
C GLY A 55 22.92 7.93 -6.27
N GLY A 56 23.76 7.00 -6.75
CA GLY A 56 23.58 5.56 -6.49
C GLY A 56 23.70 5.19 -5.01
N PHE A 57 24.61 5.84 -4.27
CA PHE A 57 24.75 5.62 -2.83
C PHE A 57 23.52 6.12 -2.06
N LEU A 58 22.98 7.28 -2.44
CA LEU A 58 21.74 7.82 -1.88
C LEU A 58 20.54 6.90 -2.15
N VAL A 59 20.47 6.25 -3.32
CA VAL A 59 19.40 5.29 -3.64
C VAL A 59 19.44 4.11 -2.67
N ILE A 60 20.63 3.57 -2.40
CA ILE A 60 20.80 2.45 -1.47
C ILE A 60 20.36 2.85 -0.05
N ILE A 61 20.75 4.05 0.42
CA ILE A 61 20.32 4.56 1.73
C ILE A 61 18.80 4.74 1.78
N GLY A 62 18.21 5.38 0.75
CA GLY A 62 16.76 5.58 0.65
C GLY A 62 16.02 4.24 0.71
N PHE A 63 16.51 3.24 -0.03
CA PHE A 63 15.91 1.91 -0.06
C PHE A 63 16.00 1.19 1.30
N ILE A 64 17.18 1.18 1.94
CA ILE A 64 17.38 0.57 3.26
C ILE A 64 16.47 1.23 4.30
N THR A 65 16.40 2.56 4.30
CA THR A 65 15.54 3.29 5.25
C THR A 65 14.07 2.96 5.03
N THR A 66 13.60 2.82 3.78
CA THR A 66 12.19 2.49 3.48
C THR A 66 11.83 1.08 3.94
N VAL A 67 12.70 0.11 3.64
CA VAL A 67 12.50 -1.28 4.07
C VAL A 67 12.51 -1.38 5.60
N SER A 68 13.44 -0.67 6.26
CA SER A 68 13.51 -0.67 7.72
C SER A 68 12.28 -0.04 8.38
N SER A 69 11.75 1.07 7.84
CA SER A 69 10.57 1.73 8.40
C SER A 69 9.32 0.85 8.23
N MET A 70 9.18 0.21 7.07
CA MET A 70 8.09 -0.73 6.82
C MET A 70 8.15 -1.96 7.75
N ALA A 71 9.33 -2.53 7.94
CA ALA A 71 9.52 -3.68 8.83
C ALA A 71 9.19 -3.35 10.30
N LEU A 72 9.64 -2.19 10.78
CA LEU A 72 9.35 -1.74 12.14
C LEU A 72 7.87 -1.39 12.33
N TRP A 73 7.23 -0.82 11.32
CA TRP A 73 5.80 -0.56 11.36
C TRP A 73 4.99 -1.87 11.40
N PHE A 74 5.32 -2.86 10.57
CA PHE A 74 4.63 -4.15 10.62
C PHE A 74 4.86 -4.91 11.91
N ARG A 75 6.05 -4.81 12.51
CA ARG A 75 6.29 -5.34 13.86
C ARG A 75 5.28 -4.76 14.85
N ASP A 76 5.04 -3.45 14.80
CA ASP A 76 4.11 -2.79 15.72
C ASP A 76 2.65 -3.20 15.46
N VAL A 77 2.23 -3.34 14.19
CA VAL A 77 0.90 -3.87 13.84
C VAL A 77 0.71 -5.30 14.36
N VAL A 78 1.74 -6.16 14.25
CA VAL A 78 1.69 -7.53 14.78
C VAL A 78 1.63 -7.52 16.31
N ALA A 79 2.39 -6.64 16.98
CA ALA A 79 2.37 -6.49 18.43
C ALA A 79 0.99 -6.02 18.93
N GLU A 80 0.39 -5.03 18.27
CA GLU A 80 -0.96 -4.55 18.56
C GLU A 80 -2.01 -5.67 18.40
N GLY A 81 -1.87 -6.50 17.37
CA GLY A 81 -2.79 -7.61 17.11
C GLY A 81 -2.64 -8.79 18.09
N THR A 82 -1.41 -9.17 18.44
CA THR A 82 -1.12 -10.40 19.20
C THR A 82 -0.98 -10.18 20.70
N LEU A 83 -0.35 -9.07 21.12
CA LEU A 83 -0.02 -8.81 22.52
C LEU A 83 -1.08 -7.95 23.23
N LEU A 84 -1.69 -6.98 22.52
CA LEU A 84 -2.73 -6.11 23.09
C LEU A 84 -4.15 -6.65 22.86
N GLY A 85 -4.34 -7.55 21.90
CA GLY A 85 -5.64 -8.20 21.65
C GLY A 85 -6.69 -7.29 21.01
N ASN A 86 -6.30 -6.17 20.41
CA ASN A 86 -7.23 -5.16 19.87
C ASN A 86 -7.90 -5.54 18.54
N HIS A 87 -7.50 -6.66 17.93
CA HIS A 87 -8.04 -7.14 16.65
C HIS A 87 -9.34 -7.93 16.85
N THR A 88 -10.43 -7.24 17.13
CA THR A 88 -11.78 -7.83 17.16
C THR A 88 -12.15 -8.42 15.79
N PHE A 89 -13.19 -9.25 15.74
CA PHE A 89 -13.68 -9.85 14.48
C PHE A 89 -14.02 -8.80 13.40
N ALA A 90 -14.54 -7.64 13.79
CA ALA A 90 -14.84 -6.55 12.86
C ALA A 90 -13.56 -5.97 12.23
N VAL A 91 -12.50 -5.77 13.03
CA VAL A 91 -11.20 -5.28 12.57
C VAL A 91 -10.53 -6.29 11.63
N GLN A 92 -10.56 -7.59 11.97
CA GLN A 92 -10.01 -8.65 11.12
C GLN A 92 -10.71 -8.71 9.76
N LYS A 93 -12.04 -8.58 9.71
CA LYS A 93 -12.78 -8.47 8.44
C LYS A 93 -12.33 -7.26 7.62
N GLY A 94 -12.10 -6.12 8.26
CA GLY A 94 -11.57 -4.92 7.62
C GLY A 94 -10.19 -5.14 7.01
N LEU A 95 -9.27 -5.76 7.75
CA LEU A 95 -7.92 -6.11 7.27
C LEU A 95 -7.97 -7.08 6.08
N ASN A 96 -8.80 -8.13 6.16
CA ASN A 96 -8.98 -9.08 5.07
C ASN A 96 -9.52 -8.41 3.80
N LEU A 97 -10.51 -7.52 3.94
CA LEU A 97 -11.02 -6.74 2.81
C LEU A 97 -9.94 -5.80 2.24
N GLY A 98 -9.13 -5.16 3.10
CA GLY A 98 -8.03 -4.31 2.68
C GLY A 98 -6.98 -5.05 1.84
N VAL A 99 -6.57 -6.25 2.27
CA VAL A 99 -5.65 -7.10 1.51
C VAL A 99 -6.26 -7.55 0.18
N ALA A 100 -7.56 -7.91 0.17
CA ALA A 100 -8.25 -8.26 -1.06
C ALA A 100 -8.26 -7.09 -2.06
N LEU A 101 -8.58 -5.87 -1.62
CA LEU A 101 -8.55 -4.67 -2.46
C LEU A 101 -7.15 -4.34 -2.97
N PHE A 102 -6.11 -4.52 -2.14
CA PHE A 102 -4.72 -4.34 -2.55
C PHE A 102 -4.31 -5.33 -3.66
N ILE A 103 -4.64 -6.62 -3.51
CA ILE A 103 -4.37 -7.62 -4.56
C ILE A 103 -5.12 -7.27 -5.85
N ILE A 104 -6.37 -6.82 -5.75
CA ILE A 104 -7.14 -6.38 -6.91
C ILE A 104 -6.44 -5.21 -7.61
N SER A 105 -5.91 -4.23 -6.88
CA SER A 105 -5.15 -3.12 -7.50
C SER A 105 -3.88 -3.59 -8.23
N GLU A 106 -3.16 -4.59 -7.71
CA GLU A 106 -1.99 -5.17 -8.39
C GLU A 106 -2.38 -5.89 -9.69
N VAL A 107 -3.52 -6.61 -9.71
CA VAL A 107 -4.03 -7.25 -10.93
C VAL A 107 -4.33 -6.20 -12.00
N PHE A 108 -4.97 -5.08 -11.65
CA PHE A 108 -5.23 -3.99 -12.58
C PHE A 108 -3.93 -3.34 -13.10
N PHE A 109 -2.92 -3.19 -12.23
CA PHE A 109 -1.58 -2.74 -12.65
C PHE A 109 -0.98 -3.66 -13.73
N PHE A 110 -1.01 -4.99 -13.55
CA PHE A 110 -0.52 -5.93 -14.56
C PHE A 110 -1.35 -5.92 -15.86
N ILE A 111 -2.68 -5.79 -15.78
CA ILE A 111 -3.55 -5.64 -16.96
C ILE A 111 -3.12 -4.44 -17.80
N SER A 112 -2.77 -3.31 -17.15
CA SER A 112 -2.31 -2.11 -17.87
C SER A 112 -1.02 -2.34 -18.66
N ILE A 113 -0.09 -3.14 -18.12
CA ILE A 113 1.16 -3.51 -18.80
C ILE A 113 0.87 -4.42 -20.01
N PHE A 114 0.01 -5.42 -19.86
CA PHE A 114 -0.37 -6.29 -20.98
C PHE A 114 -1.13 -5.56 -22.09
N TRP A 115 -1.98 -4.60 -21.72
CA TRP A 115 -2.66 -3.75 -22.68
C TRP A 115 -1.67 -2.91 -23.50
N ALA A 116 -0.70 -2.27 -22.82
CA ALA A 116 0.36 -1.52 -23.48
C ALA A 116 1.20 -2.41 -24.42
N SER A 117 1.52 -3.64 -24.00
CA SER A 117 2.25 -4.60 -24.83
C SER A 117 1.51 -4.94 -26.12
N LYS A 118 0.18 -5.15 -26.08
CA LYS A 118 -0.62 -5.44 -27.29
C LYS A 118 -0.72 -4.23 -28.23
N GLY A 119 -0.91 -3.03 -27.69
CA GLY A 119 -0.97 -1.81 -28.50
C GLY A 119 0.34 -1.47 -29.22
N SER A 120 1.46 -2.03 -28.77
CA SER A 120 2.78 -1.85 -29.40
C SER A 120 3.09 -2.83 -30.54
N GLU A 121 2.20 -3.79 -30.86
CA GLU A 121 2.39 -4.66 -32.03
C GLU A 121 2.34 -3.82 -33.32
N PRO A 122 3.45 -3.70 -34.08
CA PRO A 122 3.37 -3.07 -35.39
C PRO A 122 2.46 -3.93 -36.27
N ASN A 123 1.46 -3.33 -36.91
CA ASN A 123 0.65 -4.00 -37.93
C ASN A 123 1.58 -4.70 -38.94
N GLN A 124 1.71 -6.03 -38.82
CA GLN A 124 2.58 -6.88 -39.65
C GLN A 124 2.17 -6.86 -41.14
N LEU A 125 1.05 -6.19 -41.49
CA LEU A 125 0.58 -6.02 -42.85
C LEU A 125 1.49 -5.14 -43.74
N ASN A 126 2.39 -4.34 -43.16
CA ASN A 126 3.28 -3.45 -43.93
C ASN A 126 4.63 -4.06 -44.33
N TYR A 127 4.93 -5.32 -43.95
CA TYR A 127 6.24 -5.95 -44.19
C TYR A 127 6.17 -7.20 -45.08
N MET A 128 5.09 -7.42 -45.84
CA MET A 128 5.11 -8.43 -46.90
C MET A 128 5.89 -7.89 -48.12
N PRO A 129 6.94 -8.59 -48.59
CA PRO A 129 7.66 -8.20 -49.79
C PRO A 129 6.73 -8.43 -50.99
N GLY A 130 6.05 -7.35 -51.43
CA GLY A 130 5.14 -7.39 -52.58
C GLY A 130 4.00 -6.37 -52.53
N THR A 131 3.64 -5.84 -51.36
CA THR A 131 2.56 -4.84 -51.27
C THR A 131 3.14 -3.44 -51.47
N PHE A 132 3.27 -3.06 -52.74
CA PHE A 132 3.55 -1.70 -53.18
C PHE A 132 2.58 -0.71 -52.50
N MET A 133 3.16 0.22 -51.73
CA MET A 133 2.71 1.59 -51.49
C MET A 133 1.35 1.96 -52.10
N ILE A 134 0.26 1.65 -51.39
CA ILE A 134 -1.01 2.36 -51.43
C ILE A 134 -1.42 2.34 -49.96
N ILE A 135 -1.32 3.40 -49.17
CA ILE A 135 -2.16 4.60 -49.23
C ILE A 135 -1.36 5.75 -48.57
N SER A 136 -0.76 6.61 -49.39
CA SER A 136 -0.60 8.02 -49.04
C SER A 136 -1.47 8.76 -50.05
N THR A 137 -2.74 8.97 -49.70
CA THR A 137 -3.54 10.12 -50.13
C THR A 137 -4.88 10.09 -49.42
N ASN A 138 -5.19 11.24 -48.82
CA ASN A 138 -6.49 11.75 -48.37
C ASN A 138 -6.86 11.56 -46.89
N TYR A 139 -6.83 12.73 -46.24
CA TYR A 139 -7.24 13.16 -44.90
C TYR A 139 -6.23 12.97 -43.78
#